data_AF-A0A3B8YX91-F1
#
_entry.id   AF-A0A3B8YX91-F1
#
_cell.length_a   1.000
_cell.length_b   1.000
_cell.length_c   1.000
_cell.angle_alpha   90.00
_cell.angle_beta   90.00
_cell.angle_gamma   90.00
#
_symmetry.space_group_name_H-M   'P 1'
#
loop_
_entity.id
_entity.type
_entity.pdbx_description
1 polymer ?
#
loop_
_entity_poly.entity_id
_entity_poly.type
_entity_poly.pdbx_seq_one_letter_code
_entity_poly.pdbx_strand_id
1 'polypeptide(L)'
;MTSFDALESAHRDIVPRLQMLCDAVRDAGEKDQLVFFDEIRVRIEKAHSVDELLEPFMALSTSAFRGFAMNWESIAILDEVLETSSHISEILARGEETVH
;
A
#
# COMPACT_ATOMS: atom_id res chain seq x y z
N MET A 1 -4.81 -9.72 -16.91
CA MET A 1 -4.96 -8.50 -16.09
C MET A 1 -3.97 -7.49 -16.64
N THR A 2 -4.45 -6.33 -17.05
CA THR A 2 -3.66 -5.27 -17.71
C THR A 2 -3.10 -4.30 -16.67
N SER A 3 -2.16 -3.42 -17.05
CA SER A 3 -1.67 -2.33 -16.20
C SER A 3 -2.80 -1.44 -15.66
N PHE A 4 -3.88 -1.26 -16.44
CA PHE A 4 -5.07 -0.54 -16.01
C PHE A 4 -5.78 -1.23 -14.83
N ASP A 5 -5.92 -2.56 -14.88
CA ASP A 5 -6.56 -3.34 -13.82
C ASP A 5 -5.77 -3.28 -12.50
N ALA A 6 -4.44 -3.16 -12.57
CA ALA A 6 -3.59 -3.01 -11.39
C ALA A 6 -3.78 -1.65 -10.69
N LEU A 7 -3.86 -0.57 -11.47
CA LEU A 7 -4.13 0.77 -10.95
C LEU A 7 -5.54 0.86 -10.33
N GLU A 8 -6.55 0.35 -11.01
CA GLU A 8 -7.90 0.29 -10.46
C GLU A 8 -7.97 -0.56 -9.18
N SER A 9 -7.26 -1.69 -9.15
CA SER A 9 -7.21 -2.54 -7.95
C SER A 9 -6.47 -1.86 -6.79
N ALA A 10 -5.41 -1.10 -7.06
CA ALA A 10 -4.75 -0.32 -6.02
C ALA A 10 -5.70 0.73 -5.42
N HIS A 11 -6.43 1.48 -6.25
CA HIS A 11 -7.41 2.45 -5.77
C HIS A 11 -8.59 1.81 -5.02
N ARG A 12 -9.10 0.69 -5.52
CA ARG A 12 -10.27 0.02 -4.94
C ARG A 12 -9.94 -0.76 -3.68
N ASP A 13 -8.76 -1.41 -3.64
CA ASP A 13 -8.46 -2.44 -2.64
C ASP A 13 -7.38 -1.98 -1.64
N ILE A 14 -6.38 -1.18 -2.05
CA ILE A 14 -5.30 -0.71 -1.16
C ILE A 14 -5.68 0.58 -0.45
N VAL A 15 -6.20 1.58 -1.15
CA VAL A 15 -6.49 2.91 -0.56
C VAL A 15 -7.46 2.81 0.63
N PRO A 16 -8.58 2.07 0.57
CA PRO A 16 -9.48 1.95 1.71
C PRO A 16 -8.84 1.24 2.91
N ARG A 17 -7.99 0.24 2.68
CA ARG A 17 -7.28 -0.47 3.76
C ARG A 17 -6.21 0.40 4.41
N LEU A 18 -5.49 1.20 3.62
CA LEU A 18 -4.57 2.21 4.15
C LEU A 18 -5.32 3.29 4.93
N GLN A 19 -6.54 3.65 4.53
CA GLN A 19 -7.38 4.55 5.31
C GLN A 19 -7.73 3.93 6.67
N MET A 20 -8.14 2.66 6.70
CA MET A 20 -8.41 1.93 7.95
C MET A 20 -7.16 1.85 8.84
N LEU A 21 -5.98 1.61 8.26
CA LEU A 21 -4.71 1.62 8.98
C LEU A 21 -4.43 3.00 9.58
N CYS A 22 -4.61 4.06 8.80
CA CYS A 22 -4.46 5.44 9.28
C CYS A 22 -5.41 5.75 10.43
N ASP A 23 -6.66 5.28 10.36
CA ASP A 23 -7.64 5.51 11.42
C ASP A 23 -7.25 4.76 12.71
N ALA A 24 -6.85 3.48 12.62
CA ALA A 24 -6.39 2.70 13.76
C ALA A 24 -5.12 3.29 14.43
N VAL A 25 -4.17 3.76 13.61
CA VAL A 25 -2.94 4.40 14.07
C VAL A 25 -3.22 5.77 14.69
N ARG A 26 -4.19 6.52 14.13
CA ARG A 26 -4.63 7.80 14.69
C ARG A 26 -5.27 7.61 16.07
N ASP A 27 -6.11 6.61 16.22
CA ASP A 27 -6.78 6.30 17.49
C ASP A 27 -5.79 5.84 18.57
N ALA A 28 -4.69 5.18 18.17
CA ALA A 28 -3.57 4.85 19.05
C ALA A 28 -2.71 6.07 19.45
N GLY A 29 -2.87 7.23 18.79
CA GLY A 29 -2.08 8.43 19.05
C GLY A 29 -0.69 8.46 18.42
N GLU A 30 -0.41 7.53 17.49
CA GLU A 30 0.91 7.30 16.88
C GLU A 30 1.14 8.21 15.67
N LYS A 31 1.48 9.47 15.92
CA LYS A 31 1.55 10.52 14.88
C LYS A 31 2.54 10.24 13.75
N ASP A 32 3.72 9.73 14.05
CA ASP A 32 4.76 9.49 13.04
C ASP A 32 4.36 8.37 12.07
N GLN A 33 3.71 7.34 12.61
CA GLN A 33 3.16 6.23 11.84
C GLN A 33 2.01 6.73 10.94
N LEU A 34 1.12 7.56 11.50
CA LEU A 34 0.01 8.15 10.75
C LEU A 34 0.51 8.98 9.56
N VAL A 35 1.50 9.85 9.78
CA VAL A 35 2.09 10.67 8.71
C VAL A 35 2.64 9.77 7.61
N PHE A 36 3.40 8.74 7.99
CA PHE A 36 4.00 7.81 7.04
C PHE A 36 2.95 7.05 6.20
N PHE A 37 1.94 6.46 6.84
CA PHE A 37 0.91 5.69 6.12
C PHE A 37 -0.03 6.58 5.31
N ASP A 38 -0.34 7.80 5.79
CA ASP A 38 -1.17 8.75 5.04
C ASP A 38 -0.44 9.28 3.80
N GLU A 39 0.87 9.52 3.87
CA GLU A 39 1.68 9.87 2.71
C GLU A 39 1.63 8.76 1.64
N ILE A 40 1.78 7.49 2.02
CA ILE A 40 1.66 6.35 1.09
C ILE A 40 0.25 6.29 0.49
N ARG A 41 -0.78 6.41 1.33
CA ARG A 41 -2.19 6.38 0.91
C ARG A 41 -2.49 7.44 -0.14
N VAL A 42 -2.11 8.70 0.13
CA VAL A 42 -2.33 9.83 -0.78
C VAL A 42 -1.57 9.65 -2.10
N ARG A 43 -0.36 9.10 -2.06
CA ARG A 43 0.42 8.82 -3.27
C ARG A 43 -0.24 7.77 -4.15
N ILE A 44 -0.74 6.69 -3.55
CA ILE A 44 -1.48 5.64 -4.29
C ILE A 44 -2.79 6.22 -4.83
N GLU A 45 -3.55 6.96 -4.02
CA GLU A 45 -4.83 7.57 -4.43
C GLU A 45 -4.70 8.55 -5.60
N LYS A 46 -3.57 9.24 -5.70
CA LYS A 46 -3.28 10.20 -6.79
C LYS A 46 -2.58 9.58 -7.98
N ALA A 47 -2.23 8.30 -7.93
CA ALA A 47 -1.54 7.66 -9.03
C ALA A 47 -2.44 7.63 -10.27
N HIS A 48 -1.88 7.99 -11.42
CA HIS A 48 -2.55 7.94 -12.71
C HIS A 48 -1.93 6.88 -13.64
N SER A 49 -0.84 6.26 -13.19
CA SER A 49 -0.14 5.20 -13.91
C SER A 49 0.39 4.15 -12.94
N VAL A 50 0.72 2.98 -13.47
CA VAL A 50 1.33 1.89 -12.70
C VAL A 50 2.72 2.25 -12.19
N ASP A 51 3.51 2.96 -12.97
CA ASP A 51 4.87 3.35 -12.60
C ASP A 51 4.88 4.20 -11.32
N GLU A 52 3.84 5.03 -11.14
CA GLU A 52 3.64 5.85 -9.94
C GLU A 52 3.30 5.02 -8.68
N LEU A 53 2.91 3.74 -8.83
CA LEU A 53 2.64 2.83 -7.72
C LEU A 53 3.90 2.13 -7.18
N LEU A 54 4.97 2.05 -7.97
CA LEU A 54 6.19 1.34 -7.59
C LEU A 54 6.81 1.91 -6.32
N GLU A 55 6.98 3.22 -6.29
CA GLU A 55 7.62 3.91 -5.17
C GLU A 55 6.81 3.82 -3.85
N PRO A 56 5.48 4.05 -3.82
CA PRO A 56 4.69 3.84 -2.62
C PRO A 56 4.62 2.36 -2.19
N PHE A 57 4.61 1.39 -3.11
CA PHE A 57 4.68 -0.03 -2.74
C PHE A 57 6.03 -0.42 -2.15
N MET A 58 7.13 0.14 -2.66
CA MET A 58 8.45 0.00 -2.05
C MET A 58 8.53 0.65 -0.66
N ALA A 59 7.95 1.85 -0.50
CA ALA A 59 7.87 2.48 0.82
C ALA A 59 7.07 1.61 1.79
N LEU A 60 5.93 1.07 1.35
CA LEU A 60 5.09 0.18 2.13
C LEU A 60 5.83 -1.10 2.55
N SER A 61 6.54 -1.77 1.64
CA SER A 61 7.30 -2.99 1.97
C SER A 61 8.44 -2.72 2.95
N THR A 62 9.01 -1.51 2.95
CA THR A 62 10.05 -1.11 3.92
C THR A 62 9.50 -0.72 5.29
N SER A 63 8.19 -0.52 5.44
CA SER A 63 7.54 -0.13 6.70
C SER A 63 7.80 -1.13 7.83
N ALA A 64 7.84 -2.43 7.52
CA ALA A 64 8.13 -3.51 8.46
C ALA A 64 9.53 -3.38 9.10
N PHE A 65 10.47 -2.69 8.43
CA PHE A 65 11.82 -2.48 8.93
C PHE A 65 12.01 -1.15 9.68
N ARG A 66 10.98 -0.30 9.76
CA ARG A 66 11.06 0.99 10.47
C ARG A 66 10.97 0.87 11.99
N GLY A 67 10.57 -0.30 12.52
CA GLY A 67 10.49 -0.53 13.96
C GLY A 67 9.33 0.18 14.65
N PHE A 68 8.23 0.45 13.93
CA PHE A 68 7.03 1.05 14.51
C PHE A 68 6.42 0.15 15.59
N ALA A 69 6.08 0.74 16.73
CA ALA A 69 5.32 0.08 17.77
C ALA A 69 3.83 0.17 17.41
N MET A 70 3.34 -0.83 16.67
CA MET A 70 1.94 -0.93 16.27
C MET A 70 1.16 -1.85 17.22
N ASN A 71 -0.11 -1.54 17.44
CA ASN A 71 -1.02 -2.46 18.14
C ASN A 71 -1.38 -3.64 17.22
N TRP A 72 -1.99 -4.68 17.78
CA TRP A 72 -2.34 -5.91 17.04
C TRP A 72 -3.30 -5.66 15.86
N GLU A 73 -4.21 -4.70 16.00
CA GLU A 73 -5.20 -4.34 14.98
C GLU A 73 -4.52 -3.66 13.78
N SER A 74 -3.66 -2.68 14.02
CA SER A 74 -2.84 -2.03 12.99
C SER A 74 -1.92 -3.02 12.28
N ILE A 75 -1.35 -4.00 13.00
CA ILE A 75 -0.50 -5.04 12.40
C ILE A 75 -1.32 -5.91 11.45
N ALA A 76 -2.51 -6.37 11.87
CA ALA A 76 -3.36 -7.20 11.02
C ALA A 76 -3.77 -6.47 9.72
N ILE A 77 -4.13 -5.18 9.81
CA ILE A 77 -4.47 -4.37 8.63
C ILE A 77 -3.23 -4.17 7.74
N LEU A 78 -2.06 -3.92 8.33
CA LEU A 78 -0.82 -3.75 7.57
C LEU A 78 -0.45 -5.03 6.81
N ASP A 79 -0.61 -6.20 7.42
CA ASP A 79 -0.35 -7.49 6.77
C ASP A 79 -1.26 -7.68 5.54
N GLU A 80 -2.55 -7.37 5.64
CA GLU A 80 -3.49 -7.42 4.50
C GLU A 80 -3.09 -6.44 3.38
N VAL A 81 -2.66 -5.24 3.76
CA VAL A 81 -2.19 -4.22 2.82
C VAL A 81 -0.94 -4.70 2.10
N LEU A 82 0.02 -5.30 2.82
CA LEU A 82 1.24 -5.87 2.27
C LEU A 82 0.95 -7.04 1.32
N GLU A 83 0.10 -7.98 1.73
CA GLU A 83 -0.30 -9.12 0.90
C GLU A 83 -0.96 -8.66 -0.41
N THR A 84 -1.91 -7.73 -0.31
CA THR A 84 -2.60 -7.18 -1.49
C THR A 84 -1.62 -6.44 -2.40
N SER A 85 -0.69 -5.65 -1.83
CA SER A 85 0.32 -4.92 -2.61
C SER A 85 1.30 -5.88 -3.31
N SER A 86 1.67 -6.98 -2.66
CA SER A 86 2.51 -8.03 -3.24
C SER A 86 1.81 -8.69 -4.41
N HIS A 87 0.53 -9.04 -4.26
CA HIS A 87 -0.25 -9.64 -5.34
C HIS A 87 -0.32 -8.72 -6.57
N ILE A 88 -0.62 -7.43 -6.38
CA ILE A 88 -0.65 -6.45 -7.48
C ILE A 88 0.73 -6.35 -8.14
N SER A 89 1.81 -6.29 -7.34
CA SER A 89 3.18 -6.22 -7.85
C SER A 89 3.58 -7.44 -8.68
N GLU A 90 3.20 -8.65 -8.25
CA GLU A 90 3.45 -9.89 -8.99
C GLU A 90 2.71 -9.92 -10.34
N ILE A 91 1.48 -9.42 -10.37
CA ILE A 91 0.71 -9.32 -11.62
C ILE A 91 1.38 -8.35 -12.59
N LEU A 92 1.87 -7.21 -12.09
CA LEU A 92 2.58 -6.23 -12.89
C LEU A 92 3.86 -6.84 -13.49
N ALA A 93 4.67 -7.52 -12.67
CA ALA A 93 5.89 -8.18 -13.13
C ALA A 93 5.62 -9.24 -14.21
N ARG A 94 4.54 -10.03 -14.06
CA ARG A 94 4.12 -11.03 -15.07
C ARG A 94 3.55 -10.40 -16.35
N GLY A 95 2.93 -9.22 -16.23
CA GLY A 95 2.39 -8.46 -17.36
C GLY A 95 3.49 -7.91 -18.27
N GLU A 96 4.65 -7.53 -17.73
CA GLU A 96 5.80 -7.07 -18.50
C GLU A 96 6.53 -8.22 -19.23
N GLU A 97 6.55 -9.42 -18.64
CA GLU A 97 7.20 -10.61 -19.21
C GLU A 97 6.56 -11.13 -20.51
N THR A 98 5.32 -10.74 -20.82
CA THR A 98 4.60 -11.19 -22.03
C THR A 98 4.70 -10.24 -23.23
N VAL A 99 5.37 -9.08 -23.05
CA VAL A 99 5.53 -8.05 -24.10
C VAL A 99 6.95 -8.03 -24.69
N HIS A 100 7.86 -8.87 -24.18
CA HIS A 100 9.22 -9.10 -24.69
C HIS A 100 9.35 -10.45 -25.42
#